data_AF-J5HYH3-F1
#
_entry.id   AF-J5HYH3-F1
#
_cell.length_a   1.000
_cell.length_b   1.000
_cell.length_c   1.000
_cell.angle_alpha   90.00
_cell.angle_beta   90.00
_cell.angle_gamma   90.00
#
_symmetry.space_group_name_H-M   'P 1'
#
loop_
_entity.id
_entity.type
_entity.pdbx_description
1 polymer ?
#
loop_
_entity_poly.entity_id
_entity_poly.type
_entity_poly.pdbx_seq_one_letter_code
_entity_poly.pdbx_strand_id
1 'polypeptide(L)'
;MDLTLMDFAPNECKILSPNSKTPLVTFGAMSYLVGGTLDAASMDCHILIGRYTALAHRLKFSIAGNHDYRCLTMFPEHMLTGDDAAELTNINPGSAAVNRNQLIIGSDVWVGSDALLLGGVRIGSGAVVGAGAVVTKDVPPYAIVGGNPARIIKYRFDTETIARLLRIRWWHWPHEKVKEYIPLFNHDMKGFLDRFDPGVQQKTPPDETVAGMLAKGKEGILRYYFIPDFDAPEQHAVWPRLIGTYLAAYTTSDPVLLMIAVPEGDGHPQFFAAVQARLDELGDAAPHLYMHTTGGGSQFSSAVLEAADIYITTREGSCSAAVDAAANAGLVVRYGLDPRELLFPQV
;
A
#
# COMPACT_ATOMS: atom_id res chain seq x y z
N MET A 1 -12.44 -10.19 -14.15
CA MET A 1 -11.28 -11.05 -14.52
C MET A 1 -11.16 -12.15 -13.48
N ASP A 2 -11.04 -13.41 -13.90
CA ASP A 2 -10.80 -14.52 -12.98
C ASP A 2 -9.36 -14.48 -12.46
N LEU A 3 -9.20 -14.73 -11.16
CA LEU A 3 -7.93 -14.73 -10.44
C LEU A 3 -7.75 -16.07 -9.73
N THR A 4 -6.58 -16.66 -9.86
CA THR A 4 -6.17 -17.85 -9.10
C THR A 4 -4.65 -17.87 -8.98
N LEU A 5 -4.15 -18.38 -7.85
CA LEU A 5 -2.75 -18.65 -7.61
C LEU A 5 -2.66 -19.80 -6.61
N MET A 6 -2.53 -21.03 -7.11
CA MET A 6 -2.34 -22.23 -6.29
C MET A 6 -0.87 -22.66 -6.30
N ASP A 7 0.00 -21.69 -6.04
CA ASP A 7 1.44 -21.88 -5.92
C ASP A 7 1.87 -21.48 -4.50
N PHE A 8 2.62 -22.35 -3.84
CA PHE A 8 3.13 -22.16 -2.48
C PHE A 8 4.62 -21.79 -2.51
N ALA A 9 5.04 -21.06 -3.55
CA ALA A 9 6.42 -20.66 -3.74
C ALA A 9 6.89 -19.70 -2.62
N PRO A 10 8.14 -19.82 -2.16
CA PRO A 10 8.73 -18.90 -1.18
C PRO A 10 9.17 -17.55 -1.80
N ASN A 11 8.64 -17.21 -2.98
CA ASN A 11 8.98 -16.01 -3.75
C ASN A 11 7.73 -15.18 -4.02
N GLU A 12 7.92 -13.91 -4.34
CA GLU A 12 6.83 -13.04 -4.79
C GLU A 12 6.26 -13.54 -6.14
N CYS A 13 4.95 -13.41 -6.32
CA CYS A 13 4.25 -13.75 -7.56
C CYS A 13 3.32 -12.63 -7.96
N LYS A 14 3.17 -12.39 -9.28
CA LYS A 14 2.27 -11.36 -9.82
C LYS A 14 1.28 -11.97 -10.80
N ILE A 15 0.01 -11.59 -10.69
CA ILE A 15 -0.99 -11.82 -11.75
C ILE A 15 -1.04 -10.57 -12.62
N LEU A 16 -0.72 -10.74 -13.90
CA LEU A 16 -0.70 -9.66 -14.87
C LEU A 16 -2.01 -9.60 -15.65
N SER A 17 -2.40 -8.41 -16.09
CA SER A 17 -3.51 -8.25 -17.03
C SER A 17 -3.21 -9.03 -18.33
N PRO A 18 -4.21 -9.63 -18.99
CA PRO A 18 -3.98 -10.43 -20.19
C PRO A 18 -3.32 -9.65 -21.34
N ASN A 19 -3.74 -8.40 -21.54
CA ASN A 19 -3.37 -7.58 -22.69
C ASN A 19 -2.17 -6.67 -22.40
N SER A 20 -2.29 -5.76 -21.44
CA SER A 20 -1.25 -4.76 -21.17
C SER A 20 -0.09 -5.29 -20.32
N LYS A 21 -0.20 -6.51 -19.78
CA LYS A 21 0.77 -7.11 -18.83
C LYS A 21 0.98 -6.29 -17.56
N THR A 22 0.07 -5.37 -17.26
CA THR A 22 0.09 -4.57 -16.02
C THR A 22 -0.11 -5.49 -14.82
N PRO A 23 0.71 -5.41 -13.76
CA PRO A 23 0.51 -6.19 -12.55
C PRO A 23 -0.78 -5.80 -11.83
N LEU A 24 -1.80 -6.67 -11.84
CA LEU A 24 -3.08 -6.41 -11.18
C LEU A 24 -3.10 -6.89 -9.73
N VAL A 25 -2.33 -7.95 -9.44
CA VAL A 25 -2.19 -8.51 -8.10
C VAL A 25 -0.74 -8.86 -7.85
N THR A 26 -0.21 -8.47 -6.69
CA THR A 26 1.10 -8.87 -6.21
C THR A 26 0.96 -9.65 -4.91
N PHE A 27 1.47 -10.87 -4.89
CA PHE A 27 1.44 -11.81 -3.78
C PHE A 27 2.82 -11.89 -3.12
N GLY A 28 2.86 -11.64 -1.82
CA GLY A 28 4.01 -12.01 -1.01
C GLY A 28 4.22 -13.53 -0.99
N ALA A 29 5.46 -13.94 -0.70
CA ALA A 29 5.86 -15.33 -0.58
C ALA A 29 4.88 -16.18 0.24
N MET A 30 4.66 -17.42 -0.20
CA MET A 30 3.79 -18.43 0.42
C MET A 30 2.29 -18.10 0.45
N SER A 31 1.87 -16.96 -0.09
CA SER A 31 0.45 -16.61 -0.20
C SER A 31 -0.19 -17.27 -1.41
N TYR A 32 -1.45 -17.67 -1.26
CA TYR A 32 -2.18 -18.35 -2.31
C TYR A 32 -3.62 -17.85 -2.40
N LEU A 33 -4.22 -18.02 -3.59
CA LEU A 33 -5.61 -17.75 -3.89
C LEU A 33 -6.23 -18.95 -4.60
N VAL A 34 -7.18 -19.61 -3.94
CA VAL A 34 -7.91 -20.73 -4.54
C VAL A 34 -8.68 -20.26 -5.77
N GLY A 35 -9.44 -19.17 -5.64
CA GLY A 35 -10.07 -18.55 -6.81
C GLY A 35 -10.93 -17.34 -6.45
N GLY A 36 -10.98 -16.35 -7.33
CA GLY A 36 -11.82 -15.18 -7.19
C GLY A 36 -11.98 -14.39 -8.48
N THR A 37 -12.69 -13.27 -8.42
CA THR A 37 -12.90 -12.36 -9.54
C THR A 37 -12.54 -10.93 -9.16
N LEU A 38 -11.87 -10.24 -10.08
CA LEU A 38 -11.63 -8.80 -10.02
C LEU A 38 -12.57 -8.06 -10.96
N ASP A 39 -13.40 -7.20 -10.38
CA ASP A 39 -14.22 -6.20 -11.06
C ASP A 39 -13.61 -4.82 -10.80
N ALA A 40 -12.95 -4.26 -11.82
CA ALA A 40 -12.29 -2.96 -11.73
C ALA A 40 -12.69 -2.03 -12.87
N ALA A 41 -12.92 -0.75 -12.58
CA ALA A 41 -13.21 0.27 -13.59
C ALA A 41 -11.97 1.02 -14.12
N SER A 42 -10.78 0.69 -13.61
CA SER A 42 -9.52 1.28 -14.06
C SER A 42 -8.40 0.24 -14.09
N MET A 43 -7.49 0.34 -15.07
CA MET A 43 -6.25 -0.44 -15.11
C MET A 43 -5.20 0.07 -14.13
N ASP A 44 -5.44 1.24 -13.51
CA ASP A 44 -4.68 1.67 -12.34
C ASP A 44 -4.91 0.75 -11.14
N CYS A 45 -5.95 -0.09 -11.14
CA CYS A 45 -6.27 -0.95 -10.02
C CYS A 45 -5.13 -1.91 -9.63
N HIS A 46 -4.98 -2.16 -8.33
CA HIS A 46 -4.01 -3.09 -7.79
C HIS A 46 -4.52 -3.77 -6.51
N ILE A 47 -4.16 -5.04 -6.33
CA ILE A 47 -4.34 -5.76 -5.06
C ILE A 47 -2.95 -6.15 -4.55
N LEU A 48 -2.56 -5.60 -3.41
CA LEU A 48 -1.33 -5.98 -2.72
C LEU A 48 -1.66 -7.01 -1.63
N ILE A 49 -1.03 -8.17 -1.67
CA ILE A 49 -1.23 -9.26 -0.70
C ILE A 49 0.11 -9.53 -0.02
N GLY A 50 0.12 -9.53 1.32
CA GLY A 50 1.28 -9.84 2.14
C GLY A 50 1.71 -11.29 2.03
N ARG A 51 2.63 -11.72 2.90
CA ARG A 51 3.21 -13.06 2.90
C ARG A 51 2.36 -14.03 3.73
N TYR A 52 2.41 -15.33 3.41
CA TYR A 52 1.72 -16.39 4.15
C TYR A 52 0.20 -16.20 4.31
N THR A 53 -0.43 -15.53 3.34
CA THR A 53 -1.86 -15.19 3.36
C THR A 53 -2.66 -16.22 2.57
N ALA A 54 -3.76 -16.68 3.18
CA ALA A 54 -4.63 -17.72 2.67
C ALA A 54 -5.96 -17.12 2.17
N LEU A 55 -6.18 -17.18 0.86
CA LEU A 55 -7.40 -16.68 0.23
C LEU A 55 -8.21 -17.85 -0.35
N ALA A 56 -9.42 -18.02 0.16
CA ALA A 56 -10.31 -19.13 -0.23
C ALA A 56 -10.90 -18.94 -1.64
N HIS A 57 -11.99 -19.65 -1.94
CA HIS A 57 -12.60 -19.67 -3.26
C HIS A 57 -13.79 -18.69 -3.37
N ARG A 58 -14.11 -18.29 -4.62
CA ARG A 58 -15.19 -17.35 -4.95
C ARG A 58 -15.07 -16.00 -4.25
N LEU A 59 -13.85 -15.53 -4.03
CA LEU A 59 -13.64 -14.17 -3.53
C LEU A 59 -14.00 -13.15 -4.62
N LYS A 60 -14.59 -12.03 -4.23
CA LYS A 60 -14.87 -10.93 -5.14
C LYS A 60 -14.12 -9.67 -4.72
N PHE A 61 -13.34 -9.12 -5.63
CA PHE A 61 -12.60 -7.87 -5.46
C PHE A 61 -13.27 -6.80 -6.33
N SER A 62 -13.76 -5.71 -5.71
CA SER A 62 -14.43 -4.63 -6.44
C SER A 62 -13.70 -3.31 -6.22
N ILE A 63 -13.04 -2.79 -7.26
CA ILE A 63 -12.12 -1.64 -7.17
C ILE A 63 -12.53 -0.55 -8.15
N ALA A 64 -12.51 0.71 -7.70
CA ALA A 64 -12.71 1.89 -8.53
C ALA A 64 -14.05 2.01 -9.30
N GLY A 65 -15.09 1.26 -8.89
CA GLY A 65 -16.42 1.27 -9.54
C GLY A 65 -17.49 2.12 -8.87
N ASN A 66 -17.11 3.08 -8.01
CA ASN A 66 -18.05 3.90 -7.24
C ASN A 66 -18.59 5.08 -8.06
N HIS A 67 -19.83 5.45 -7.79
CA HIS A 67 -20.44 6.71 -8.23
C HIS A 67 -20.58 7.66 -7.05
N ASP A 68 -20.29 8.95 -7.25
CA ASP A 68 -20.47 9.94 -6.19
C ASP A 68 -21.96 10.23 -5.98
N TYR A 69 -22.52 9.66 -4.92
CA TYR A 69 -23.93 9.84 -4.55
C TYR A 69 -24.25 11.21 -3.93
N ARG A 70 -23.24 12.08 -3.76
CA ARG A 70 -23.42 13.45 -3.26
C ARG A 70 -23.74 14.45 -4.38
N CYS A 71 -23.53 14.07 -5.64
CA CYS A 71 -23.86 14.87 -6.81
C CYS A 71 -25.37 14.84 -7.11
N LEU A 72 -25.85 15.82 -7.88
CA LEU A 72 -27.26 15.88 -8.32
C LEU A 72 -27.67 14.63 -9.10
N THR A 73 -26.77 14.08 -9.91
CA THR A 73 -26.94 12.82 -10.64
C THR A 73 -25.72 11.94 -10.43
N MET A 74 -25.96 10.63 -10.30
CA MET A 74 -24.91 9.61 -10.31
C MET A 74 -24.57 9.15 -11.74
N PHE A 75 -25.35 9.59 -12.74
CA PHE A 75 -25.09 9.29 -14.13
C PHE A 75 -23.79 9.99 -14.58
N PRO A 76 -22.92 9.35 -15.37
CA PRO A 76 -21.69 9.99 -15.84
C PRO A 76 -22.01 11.20 -16.75
N GLU A 77 -21.78 12.40 -16.23
CA GLU A 77 -22.12 13.66 -16.92
C GLU A 77 -21.45 13.79 -18.29
N HIS A 78 -20.21 13.31 -18.42
CA HIS A 78 -19.47 13.32 -19.68
C HIS A 78 -20.20 12.58 -20.82
N MET A 79 -21.02 11.57 -20.49
CA MET A 79 -21.86 10.86 -21.48
C MET A 79 -23.02 11.71 -22.00
N LEU A 80 -23.42 12.75 -21.27
CA LEU A 80 -24.45 13.71 -21.67
C LEU A 80 -23.85 14.89 -22.42
N THR A 81 -22.68 15.38 -21.98
CA THR A 81 -21.99 16.51 -22.63
C THR A 81 -21.29 16.10 -23.92
N GLY A 82 -21.00 14.81 -24.09
CA GLY A 82 -20.22 14.29 -25.21
C GLY A 82 -18.72 14.55 -25.06
N ASP A 83 -18.28 14.91 -23.85
CA ASP A 83 -16.86 15.03 -23.55
C ASP A 83 -16.23 13.64 -23.49
N ASP A 84 -15.08 13.48 -24.14
CA ASP A 84 -14.26 12.28 -23.96
C ASP A 84 -13.78 12.22 -22.51
N ALA A 85 -14.27 11.25 -21.74
CA ALA A 85 -13.63 10.91 -20.47
C ALA A 85 -12.19 10.53 -20.78
N ALA A 86 -11.24 11.23 -20.16
CA ALA A 86 -9.80 11.08 -20.41
C ALA A 86 -9.40 9.60 -20.59
N GLU A 87 -8.68 9.34 -21.69
CA GLU A 87 -8.48 8.07 -22.42
C GLU A 87 -7.90 6.86 -21.64
N LEU A 88 -7.84 6.86 -20.31
CA LEU A 88 -7.16 5.82 -19.52
C LEU A 88 -8.00 5.17 -18.41
N THR A 89 -9.22 5.65 -18.12
CA THR A 89 -10.06 5.04 -17.06
C THR A 89 -11.55 5.02 -17.43
N ASN A 90 -12.29 3.96 -17.08
CA ASN A 90 -13.76 3.95 -17.15
C ASN A 90 -14.40 4.59 -15.89
N ILE A 91 -13.63 5.41 -15.16
CA ILE A 91 -14.11 6.12 -13.98
C ILE A 91 -14.78 7.40 -14.47
N ASN A 92 -16.02 7.63 -14.05
CA ASN A 92 -16.65 8.93 -14.24
C ASN A 92 -15.77 10.01 -13.59
N PRO A 93 -15.30 11.05 -14.33
CA PRO A 93 -14.45 12.09 -13.75
C PRO A 93 -15.07 12.74 -12.50
N GLY A 94 -16.39 12.96 -12.49
CA GLY A 94 -17.13 13.47 -11.33
C GLY A 94 -17.14 12.54 -10.11
N SER A 95 -16.74 11.28 -10.27
CA SER A 95 -16.62 10.28 -9.20
C SER A 95 -15.17 9.96 -8.82
N ALA A 96 -14.17 10.63 -9.39
CA ALA A 96 -12.75 10.31 -9.15
C ALA A 96 -12.40 10.33 -7.66
N ALA A 97 -12.86 11.36 -6.93
CA ALA A 97 -12.58 11.54 -5.49
C ALA A 97 -13.20 10.46 -4.57
N VAL A 98 -14.09 9.59 -5.07
CA VAL A 98 -14.67 8.47 -4.29
C VAL A 98 -14.14 7.10 -4.73
N ASN A 99 -13.21 7.07 -5.68
CA ASN A 99 -12.65 5.85 -6.24
C ASN A 99 -11.20 5.65 -5.81
N ARG A 100 -10.99 4.64 -4.95
CA ARG A 100 -9.66 4.17 -4.55
C ARG A 100 -9.27 2.98 -5.40
N ASN A 101 -8.04 2.98 -5.91
CA ASN A 101 -7.52 2.04 -6.88
C ASN A 101 -6.75 0.88 -6.24
N GLN A 102 -6.53 0.86 -4.93
CA GLN A 102 -5.79 -0.24 -4.28
C GLN A 102 -6.55 -0.91 -3.15
N LEU A 103 -6.51 -2.24 -3.12
CA LEU A 103 -6.84 -3.06 -1.95
C LEU A 103 -5.55 -3.61 -1.36
N ILE A 104 -5.39 -3.53 -0.04
CA ILE A 104 -4.20 -4.10 0.64
C ILE A 104 -4.66 -5.18 1.63
N ILE A 105 -4.06 -6.35 1.51
CA ILE A 105 -4.23 -7.47 2.44
C ILE A 105 -2.86 -7.74 3.07
N GLY A 106 -2.78 -7.69 4.39
CA GLY A 106 -1.55 -7.93 5.15
C GLY A 106 -1.05 -9.36 5.07
N SER A 107 -0.05 -9.66 5.89
CA SER A 107 0.55 -11.00 6.00
C SER A 107 -0.19 -11.87 7.02
N ASP A 108 -0.13 -13.19 6.90
CA ASP A 108 -0.85 -14.15 7.79
C ASP A 108 -2.38 -13.88 7.87
N VAL A 109 -2.97 -13.37 6.79
CA VAL A 109 -4.41 -13.13 6.73
C VAL A 109 -5.12 -14.39 6.24
N TRP A 110 -6.31 -14.66 6.78
CA TRP A 110 -7.22 -15.66 6.22
C TRP A 110 -8.52 -15.00 5.74
N VAL A 111 -8.87 -15.20 4.46
CA VAL A 111 -10.15 -14.76 3.89
C VAL A 111 -10.98 -15.97 3.50
N GLY A 112 -12.11 -16.15 4.18
CA GLY A 112 -13.09 -17.21 3.92
C GLY A 112 -13.84 -17.00 2.61
N SER A 113 -14.42 -18.10 2.10
CA SER A 113 -15.07 -18.11 0.79
C SER A 113 -16.20 -17.09 0.65
N ASP A 114 -16.47 -16.68 -0.59
CA ASP A 114 -17.59 -15.78 -0.93
C ASP A 114 -17.52 -14.38 -0.29
N ALA A 115 -16.36 -13.97 0.23
CA ALA A 115 -16.19 -12.61 0.75
C ALA A 115 -16.07 -11.60 -0.40
N LEU A 116 -16.68 -10.42 -0.21
CA LEU A 116 -16.56 -9.24 -1.07
C LEU A 116 -15.63 -8.22 -0.41
N LEU A 117 -14.55 -7.87 -1.11
CA LEU A 117 -13.53 -6.93 -0.66
C LEU A 117 -13.55 -5.68 -1.55
N LEU A 118 -13.79 -4.51 -0.94
CA LEU A 118 -13.86 -3.25 -1.67
C LEU A 118 -12.50 -2.55 -1.78
N GLY A 119 -12.29 -1.85 -2.90
CA GLY A 119 -11.12 -1.02 -3.14
C GLY A 119 -10.98 0.09 -2.08
N GLY A 120 -9.73 0.36 -1.70
CA GLY A 120 -9.39 1.32 -0.66
C GLY A 120 -9.37 0.78 0.76
N VAL A 121 -9.74 -0.50 0.96
CA VAL A 121 -9.66 -1.17 2.25
C VAL A 121 -8.25 -1.68 2.51
N ARG A 122 -7.83 -1.65 3.78
CA ARG A 122 -6.66 -2.36 4.28
C ARG A 122 -7.05 -3.42 5.30
N ILE A 123 -6.62 -4.65 5.06
CA ILE A 123 -6.82 -5.77 5.99
C ILE A 123 -5.50 -6.01 6.70
N GLY A 124 -5.45 -5.72 8.00
CA GLY A 124 -4.23 -5.81 8.80
C GLY A 124 -3.69 -7.23 8.92
N SER A 125 -2.38 -7.33 9.09
CA SER A 125 -1.68 -8.61 9.24
C SER A 125 -2.27 -9.46 10.37
N GLY A 126 -2.43 -10.76 10.14
CA GLY A 126 -3.04 -11.69 11.06
C GLY A 126 -4.57 -11.65 11.10
N ALA A 127 -5.26 -10.77 10.37
CA ALA A 127 -6.72 -10.70 10.42
C ALA A 127 -7.41 -11.94 9.83
N VAL A 128 -8.66 -12.16 10.23
CA VAL A 128 -9.53 -13.20 9.68
C VAL A 128 -10.81 -12.56 9.16
N VAL A 129 -11.13 -12.81 7.89
CA VAL A 129 -12.39 -12.41 7.26
C VAL A 129 -13.25 -13.66 7.12
N GLY A 130 -14.37 -13.69 7.82
CA GLY A 130 -15.34 -14.78 7.75
C GLY A 130 -15.94 -14.93 6.36
N ALA A 131 -16.40 -16.13 6.04
CA ALA A 131 -17.05 -16.43 4.76
C ALA A 131 -18.29 -15.53 4.55
N GLY A 132 -18.52 -15.11 3.30
CA GLY A 132 -19.64 -14.24 2.91
C GLY A 132 -19.57 -12.81 3.45
N ALA A 133 -18.46 -12.39 4.07
CA ALA A 133 -18.33 -11.04 4.61
C ALA A 133 -18.22 -9.98 3.50
N VAL A 134 -18.82 -8.81 3.73
CA VAL A 134 -18.69 -7.64 2.85
C VAL A 134 -17.81 -6.60 3.55
N VAL A 135 -16.55 -6.56 3.17
CA VAL A 135 -15.53 -5.72 3.81
C VAL A 135 -15.50 -4.35 3.13
N THR A 136 -16.09 -3.37 3.82
CA THR A 136 -16.25 -2.00 3.32
C THR A 136 -15.36 -0.97 4.05
N LYS A 137 -14.58 -1.40 5.04
CA LYS A 137 -13.72 -0.57 5.90
C LYS A 137 -12.48 -1.38 6.29
N ASP A 138 -11.43 -0.66 6.68
CA ASP A 138 -10.19 -1.26 7.18
C ASP A 138 -10.45 -2.23 8.33
N VAL A 139 -9.70 -3.33 8.33
CA VAL A 139 -9.75 -4.37 9.35
C VAL A 139 -8.46 -4.30 10.16
N PRO A 140 -8.52 -4.09 11.49
CA PRO A 140 -7.32 -4.04 12.32
C PRO A 140 -6.52 -5.36 12.30
N PRO A 141 -5.20 -5.32 12.54
CA PRO A 141 -4.39 -6.52 12.69
C PRO A 141 -4.99 -7.50 13.71
N TYR A 142 -4.94 -8.79 13.39
CA TYR A 142 -5.47 -9.88 14.22
C TYR A 142 -6.97 -9.82 14.55
N ALA A 143 -7.74 -8.89 13.99
CA ALA A 143 -9.18 -8.85 14.15
C ALA A 143 -9.84 -9.98 13.36
N ILE A 144 -10.92 -10.54 13.90
CA ILE A 144 -11.82 -11.46 13.22
C ILE A 144 -13.08 -10.69 12.87
N VAL A 145 -13.38 -10.55 11.58
CA VAL A 145 -14.55 -9.84 11.07
C VAL A 145 -15.50 -10.75 10.33
N GLY A 146 -16.79 -10.41 10.31
CA GLY A 146 -17.80 -11.12 9.51
C GLY A 146 -19.07 -10.31 9.31
N GLY A 147 -19.93 -10.76 8.40
CA GLY A 147 -21.23 -10.16 8.11
C GLY A 147 -21.23 -9.16 6.94
N ASN A 148 -22.42 -8.62 6.65
CA ASN A 148 -22.64 -7.59 5.64
C ASN A 148 -23.45 -6.43 6.23
N PRO A 149 -22.84 -5.25 6.44
CA PRO A 149 -21.40 -4.98 6.29
C PRO A 149 -20.57 -5.66 7.38
N ALA A 150 -19.31 -6.00 7.08
CA ALA A 150 -18.42 -6.70 8.01
C ALA A 150 -18.20 -5.89 9.30
N ARG A 151 -18.20 -6.59 10.44
CA ARG A 151 -17.95 -6.03 11.78
C ARG A 151 -16.95 -6.90 12.53
N ILE A 152 -16.18 -6.27 13.42
CA ILE A 152 -15.28 -6.99 14.34
C ILE A 152 -16.14 -7.84 15.28
N ILE A 153 -15.87 -9.13 15.29
CA ILE A 153 -16.48 -10.12 16.19
C ILE A 153 -15.63 -10.23 17.46
N LYS A 154 -14.32 -10.41 17.28
CA LYS A 154 -13.31 -10.46 18.35
C LYS A 154 -11.91 -10.29 17.75
N TYR A 155 -10.89 -10.29 18.59
CA TYR A 155 -9.49 -10.43 18.17
C TYR A 155 -9.02 -11.87 18.39
N ARG A 156 -8.03 -12.31 17.60
CA ARG A 156 -7.39 -13.64 17.76
C ARG A 156 -6.72 -13.78 19.13
N PHE A 157 -6.10 -12.70 19.62
CA PHE A 157 -5.30 -12.65 20.84
C PHE A 157 -5.57 -11.37 21.63
N ASP A 158 -5.03 -11.28 22.84
CA ASP A 158 -5.01 -10.04 23.63
C ASP A 158 -4.07 -8.98 23.03
N THR A 159 -4.25 -7.73 23.47
CA THR A 159 -3.52 -6.56 22.95
C THR A 159 -2.00 -6.68 23.09
N GLU A 160 -1.50 -7.23 24.20
CA GLU A 160 -0.05 -7.37 24.40
C GLU A 160 0.50 -8.42 23.42
N THR A 161 -0.13 -9.59 23.34
CA THR A 161 0.26 -10.62 22.36
C THR A 161 0.29 -10.07 20.94
N ILE A 162 -0.73 -9.31 20.53
CA ILE A 162 -0.78 -8.67 19.20
C ILE A 162 0.40 -7.71 19.01
N ALA A 163 0.66 -6.84 19.99
CA ALA A 163 1.77 -5.89 19.91
C ALA A 163 3.12 -6.60 19.77
N ARG A 164 3.37 -7.67 20.53
CA ARG A 164 4.58 -8.49 20.43
C ARG A 164 4.71 -9.14 19.05
N LEU A 165 3.65 -9.73 18.52
CA LEU A 165 3.67 -10.33 17.17
C LEU A 165 3.95 -9.31 16.07
N LEU A 166 3.37 -8.10 16.17
CA LEU A 166 3.61 -7.00 15.23
C LEU A 166 5.02 -6.39 15.32
N ARG A 167 5.73 -6.61 16.42
CA ARG A 167 7.18 -6.33 16.54
C ARG A 167 8.02 -7.45 15.93
N ILE A 168 7.64 -8.70 16.19
CA ILE A 168 8.36 -9.89 15.71
C ILE A 168 8.32 -9.99 14.17
N ARG A 169 7.14 -9.76 13.58
CA ARG A 169 6.87 -9.83 12.13
C ARG A 169 7.49 -11.07 11.48
N TRP A 170 7.17 -12.24 12.02
CA TRP A 170 7.81 -13.50 11.62
C TRP A 170 7.69 -13.80 10.12
N TRP A 171 6.65 -13.28 9.47
CA TRP A 171 6.43 -13.41 8.03
C TRP A 171 7.52 -12.75 7.17
N HIS A 172 8.30 -11.81 7.72
CA HIS A 172 9.45 -11.19 7.04
C HIS A 172 10.79 -11.88 7.37
N TRP A 173 10.79 -12.93 8.18
CA TRP A 173 12.01 -13.72 8.42
C TRP A 173 12.46 -14.46 7.15
N PRO A 174 13.75 -14.83 7.05
CA PRO A 174 14.21 -15.78 6.05
C PRO A 174 13.36 -17.07 6.10
N HIS A 175 13.01 -17.60 4.93
CA HIS A 175 12.09 -18.73 4.83
C HIS A 175 12.53 -19.96 5.65
N GLU A 176 13.83 -20.25 5.71
CA GLU A 176 14.36 -21.36 6.51
C GLU A 176 14.12 -21.16 8.01
N LYS A 177 14.21 -19.93 8.51
CA LYS A 177 13.88 -19.60 9.91
C LYS A 177 12.40 -19.84 10.19
N VAL A 178 11.51 -19.54 9.24
CA VAL A 178 10.08 -19.81 9.36
C VAL A 178 9.82 -21.32 9.43
N LYS A 179 10.42 -22.10 8.52
CA LYS A 179 10.31 -23.57 8.48
C LYS A 179 10.80 -24.24 9.76
N GLU A 180 11.88 -23.72 10.34
CA GLU A 180 12.44 -24.22 11.59
C GLU A 180 11.51 -23.91 12.77
N TYR A 181 11.13 -22.64 12.97
CA TYR A 181 10.54 -22.22 14.24
C TYR A 181 9.01 -22.22 14.29
N ILE A 182 8.29 -21.98 13.19
CA ILE A 182 6.82 -21.94 13.25
C ILE A 182 6.22 -23.29 13.70
N PRO A 183 6.63 -24.45 13.14
CA PRO A 183 6.10 -25.74 13.59
C PRO A 183 6.41 -26.07 15.06
N LEU A 184 7.57 -25.65 15.56
CA LEU A 184 7.99 -25.89 16.94
C LEU A 184 7.14 -25.11 17.96
N PHE A 185 6.71 -23.91 17.58
CA PHE A 185 6.03 -22.98 18.49
C PHE A 185 4.54 -22.79 18.21
N ASN A 186 3.97 -23.46 17.20
CA ASN A 186 2.57 -23.26 16.79
C ASN A 186 1.54 -23.47 17.92
N HIS A 187 1.90 -24.25 18.94
CA HIS A 187 1.09 -24.51 20.12
C HIS A 187 1.70 -23.97 21.43
N ASP A 188 2.74 -23.13 21.33
CA ASP A 188 3.42 -22.47 22.44
C ASP A 188 3.65 -20.98 22.14
N MET A 189 2.55 -20.21 22.15
CA MET A 189 2.60 -18.76 21.94
C MET A 189 3.51 -18.07 22.95
N LYS A 190 3.44 -18.47 24.23
CA LYS A 190 4.26 -17.83 25.27
C LYS A 190 5.75 -18.03 24.99
N GLY A 191 6.18 -19.27 24.73
CA GLY A 191 7.57 -19.58 24.40
C GLY A 191 8.04 -18.86 23.14
N PHE A 192 7.19 -18.76 22.11
CA PHE A 192 7.50 -18.02 20.89
C PHE A 192 7.82 -16.56 21.18
N LEU A 193 6.91 -15.89 21.90
CA LEU A 193 7.03 -14.48 22.20
C LEU A 193 8.24 -14.22 23.10
N ASP A 194 8.44 -15.04 24.13
CA ASP A 194 9.57 -14.90 25.06
C ASP A 194 10.93 -15.11 24.36
N ARG A 195 10.95 -15.93 23.30
CA ARG A 195 12.16 -16.21 22.52
C ARG A 195 12.50 -15.13 21.50
N PHE A 196 11.49 -14.54 20.85
CA PHE A 196 11.69 -13.76 19.63
C PHE A 196 11.23 -12.31 19.67
N ASP A 197 10.42 -11.90 20.66
CA ASP A 197 10.04 -10.50 20.78
C ASP A 197 11.28 -9.64 21.07
N PRO A 198 11.65 -8.70 20.19
CA PRO A 198 12.80 -7.83 20.41
C PRO A 198 12.55 -6.82 21.54
N GLY A 199 11.33 -6.75 22.08
CA GLY A 199 10.91 -5.72 23.03
C GLY A 199 10.63 -4.40 22.32
N VAL A 200 10.13 -3.43 23.09
CA VAL A 200 9.86 -2.08 22.56
C VAL A 200 11.19 -1.42 22.18
N GLN A 201 11.37 -1.22 20.89
CA GLN A 201 12.56 -0.54 20.36
C GLN A 201 12.41 0.97 20.56
N GLN A 202 13.49 1.64 20.98
CA GLN A 202 13.52 3.10 20.93
C GLN A 202 13.52 3.53 19.46
N LYS A 203 12.71 4.54 19.12
CA LYS A 203 12.71 5.11 17.78
C LYS A 203 14.09 5.69 17.51
N THR A 204 14.74 5.23 16.44
CA THR A 204 15.95 5.88 15.96
C THR A 204 15.57 7.28 15.49
N PRO A 205 16.15 8.35 16.06
CA PRO A 205 15.86 9.69 15.58
C PRO A 205 16.23 9.77 14.09
N PRO A 206 15.45 10.50 13.28
CA PRO A 206 15.84 10.79 11.90
C PRO A 206 17.22 11.45 11.88
N ASP A 207 17.96 11.29 10.78
CA ASP A 207 19.27 11.93 10.62
C ASP A 207 19.18 13.45 10.80
N GLU A 208 20.30 14.13 11.10
CA GLU A 208 20.31 15.58 11.38
C GLU A 208 19.72 16.43 10.24
N THR A 209 19.74 15.91 9.00
CA THR A 209 19.17 16.60 7.83
C THR A 209 17.65 16.54 7.86
N VAL A 210 17.09 15.34 8.06
CA VAL A 210 15.66 15.11 8.22
C VAL A 210 15.17 15.79 9.50
N ALA A 211 15.89 15.67 10.62
CA ALA A 211 15.59 16.37 11.86
C ALA A 211 15.61 17.89 11.69
N GLY A 212 16.58 18.42 10.92
CA GLY A 212 16.67 19.84 10.57
C GLY A 212 15.54 20.31 9.67
N MET A 213 15.08 19.49 8.72
CA MET A 213 13.91 19.77 7.89
C MET A 213 12.61 19.71 8.69
N LEU A 214 12.47 18.71 9.57
CA LEU A 214 11.37 18.58 10.53
C LEU A 214 11.32 19.75 11.52
N ALA A 215 12.46 20.29 11.92
CA ALA A 215 12.56 21.45 12.82
C ALA A 215 12.40 22.80 12.11
N LYS A 216 12.76 22.90 10.83
CA LYS A 216 12.58 24.11 10.00
C LYS A 216 11.16 24.24 9.43
N GLY A 217 10.41 23.14 9.39
CA GLY A 217 9.00 23.14 9.11
C GLY A 217 8.21 23.62 10.31
N LYS A 218 7.56 24.77 10.18
CA LYS A 218 6.49 25.19 11.11
C LYS A 218 5.56 23.99 11.37
N GLU A 219 4.97 23.93 12.57
CA GLU A 219 3.76 23.13 12.78
C GLU A 219 2.84 23.29 11.54
N GLY A 220 2.50 22.19 10.86
CA GLY A 220 1.61 22.22 9.69
C GLY A 220 2.19 21.81 8.33
N ILE A 221 3.42 21.28 8.22
CA ILE A 221 3.88 20.64 6.97
C ILE A 221 3.36 19.20 6.85
N LEU A 222 2.72 18.87 5.73
CA LEU A 222 2.27 17.51 5.40
C LEU A 222 3.38 16.73 4.68
N ARG A 223 3.83 15.63 5.29
CA ARG A 223 4.99 14.85 4.83
C ARG A 223 4.57 13.55 4.17
N TYR A 224 4.97 13.38 2.92
CA TYR A 224 4.78 12.18 2.13
C TYR A 224 6.07 11.38 2.08
N TYR A 225 5.96 10.06 2.24
CA TYR A 225 7.06 9.12 2.03
C TYR A 225 6.75 8.21 0.86
N PHE A 226 7.70 8.11 -0.06
CA PHE A 226 7.57 7.31 -1.27
C PHE A 226 8.79 6.42 -1.48
N ILE A 227 8.53 5.15 -1.79
CA ILE A 227 9.54 4.17 -2.17
C ILE A 227 9.29 3.86 -3.65
N PRO A 228 10.12 4.38 -4.57
CA PRO A 228 9.95 4.14 -5.99
C PRO A 228 10.10 2.66 -6.36
N ASP A 229 9.33 2.24 -7.35
CA ASP A 229 9.35 0.91 -7.92
C ASP A 229 10.38 0.78 -9.05
N PHE A 230 11.66 0.96 -8.70
CA PHE A 230 12.75 0.91 -9.66
C PHE A 230 12.92 -0.42 -10.39
N ASP A 231 12.49 -1.52 -9.76
CA ASP A 231 12.55 -2.86 -10.34
C ASP A 231 11.39 -3.13 -11.33
N ALA A 232 10.38 -2.26 -11.37
CA ALA A 232 9.28 -2.40 -12.30
C ALA A 232 9.69 -1.94 -13.72
N PRO A 233 9.23 -2.62 -14.79
CA PRO A 233 9.36 -2.11 -16.14
C PRO A 233 8.79 -0.68 -16.23
N GLU A 234 9.48 0.24 -16.91
CA GLU A 234 9.16 1.67 -16.94
C GLU A 234 7.68 1.96 -17.27
N GLN A 235 7.12 1.25 -18.24
CA GLN A 235 5.72 1.34 -18.67
C GLN A 235 4.67 0.93 -17.60
N HIS A 236 5.11 0.30 -16.51
CA HIS A 236 4.28 -0.14 -15.39
C HIS A 236 4.69 0.49 -14.06
N ALA A 237 5.83 1.19 -14.04
CA ALA A 237 6.32 1.88 -12.88
C ALA A 237 5.36 3.02 -12.49
N VAL A 238 5.10 3.13 -11.20
CA VAL A 238 4.21 4.14 -10.61
C VAL A 238 4.95 5.46 -10.42
N TRP A 239 6.26 5.41 -10.17
CA TRP A 239 7.04 6.61 -9.84
C TRP A 239 6.92 7.75 -10.87
N PRO A 240 6.94 7.56 -12.21
CA PRO A 240 6.93 8.69 -13.14
C PRO A 240 5.64 9.51 -13.02
N ARG A 241 4.50 8.81 -12.96
CA ARG A 241 3.19 9.45 -12.81
C ARG A 241 3.03 10.09 -11.44
N LEU A 242 3.49 9.44 -10.37
CA LEU A 242 3.41 10.00 -9.01
C LEU A 242 4.18 11.32 -8.91
N ILE A 243 5.44 11.34 -9.38
CA ILE A 243 6.27 12.56 -9.35
C ILE A 243 5.60 13.66 -10.19
N GLY A 244 5.18 13.36 -11.41
CA GLY A 244 4.48 14.33 -12.25
C GLY A 244 3.21 14.87 -11.58
N THR A 245 2.44 14.02 -10.92
CA THR A 245 1.22 14.42 -10.21
C THR A 245 1.54 15.30 -9.00
N TYR A 246 2.58 15.00 -8.22
CA TYR A 246 3.02 15.82 -7.09
C TYR A 246 3.48 17.20 -7.53
N LEU A 247 4.35 17.25 -8.54
CA LEU A 247 4.92 18.49 -9.08
C LEU A 247 3.85 19.38 -9.74
N ALA A 248 2.79 18.79 -10.29
CA ALA A 248 1.64 19.53 -10.81
C ALA A 248 0.62 19.91 -9.72
N ALA A 249 0.65 19.25 -8.56
CA ALA A 249 -0.31 19.48 -7.49
C ALA A 249 0.05 20.64 -6.57
N TYR A 250 1.35 20.87 -6.38
CA TYR A 250 1.88 21.78 -5.38
C TYR A 250 2.99 22.67 -5.94
N THR A 251 3.31 23.70 -5.17
CA THR A 251 4.32 24.71 -5.43
C THR A 251 5.21 24.92 -4.19
N THR A 252 6.25 25.73 -4.31
CA THR A 252 7.13 26.11 -3.18
C THR A 252 6.42 26.78 -2.00
N SER A 253 5.23 27.36 -2.20
CA SER A 253 4.46 27.99 -1.12
C SER A 253 3.60 27.01 -0.32
N ASP A 254 3.36 25.83 -0.85
CA ASP A 254 2.53 24.82 -0.20
C ASP A 254 3.31 24.13 0.92
N PRO A 255 2.71 23.93 2.11
CA PRO A 255 3.39 23.31 3.25
C PRO A 255 3.43 21.79 3.10
N VAL A 256 4.10 21.30 2.06
CA VAL A 256 4.23 19.88 1.74
C VAL A 256 5.69 19.50 1.52
N LEU A 257 6.02 18.24 1.81
CA LEU A 257 7.34 17.66 1.52
C LEU A 257 7.16 16.23 1.01
N LEU A 258 7.70 15.95 -0.18
CA LEU A 258 7.85 14.59 -0.69
C LEU A 258 9.25 14.05 -0.39
N MET A 259 9.32 13.07 0.50
CA MET A 259 10.54 12.35 0.84
C MET A 259 10.60 11.05 0.04
N ILE A 260 11.69 10.82 -0.68
CA ILE A 260 11.87 9.71 -1.61
C ILE A 260 13.05 8.85 -1.15
N ALA A 261 12.77 7.55 -0.99
CA ALA A 261 13.78 6.54 -0.73
C ALA A 261 14.53 6.20 -2.02
N VAL A 262 15.87 6.25 -1.99
CA VAL A 262 16.71 5.84 -3.11
C VAL A 262 17.72 4.78 -2.64
N PRO A 263 17.84 3.62 -3.30
CA PRO A 263 18.88 2.65 -2.98
C PRO A 263 20.29 3.25 -3.00
N GLU A 264 21.20 2.72 -2.17
CA GLU A 264 22.62 3.07 -2.29
C GLU A 264 23.19 2.68 -3.67
N GLY A 265 23.88 3.63 -4.32
CA GLY A 265 24.51 3.47 -5.63
C GLY A 265 23.84 4.28 -6.75
N ASP A 266 24.54 4.42 -7.88
CA ASP A 266 24.18 5.35 -8.97
C ASP A 266 23.18 4.76 -10.00
N GLY A 267 22.54 3.63 -9.70
CA GLY A 267 21.94 2.73 -10.69
C GLY A 267 20.66 3.21 -11.41
N HIS A 268 20.11 4.38 -11.07
CA HIS A 268 18.85 4.87 -11.62
C HIS A 268 18.98 6.25 -12.31
N PRO A 269 19.91 6.43 -13.28
CA PRO A 269 20.14 7.73 -13.92
C PRO A 269 18.91 8.27 -14.66
N GLN A 270 18.07 7.38 -15.21
CA GLN A 270 16.82 7.76 -15.87
C GLN A 270 15.83 8.42 -14.90
N PHE A 271 15.72 7.90 -13.67
CA PHE A 271 14.90 8.50 -12.62
C PHE A 271 15.39 9.91 -12.29
N PHE A 272 16.68 10.06 -11.97
CA PHE A 272 17.24 11.37 -11.62
C PHE A 272 17.11 12.38 -12.75
N ALA A 273 17.40 11.97 -13.99
CA ALA A 273 17.25 12.84 -15.16
C ALA A 273 15.79 13.28 -15.36
N ALA A 274 14.82 12.37 -15.22
CA ALA A 274 13.41 12.69 -15.36
C ALA A 274 12.91 13.65 -14.26
N VAL A 275 13.32 13.43 -13.00
CA VAL A 275 12.97 14.34 -11.90
C VAL A 275 13.62 15.70 -12.11
N GLN A 276 14.91 15.75 -12.44
CA GLN A 276 15.63 17.01 -12.65
C GLN A 276 15.03 17.82 -13.80
N ALA A 277 14.71 17.20 -14.94
CA ALA A 277 14.09 17.89 -16.06
C ALA A 277 12.77 18.58 -15.66
N ARG A 278 11.95 17.94 -14.82
CA ARG A 278 10.70 18.52 -14.31
C ARG A 278 10.94 19.65 -13.31
N LEU A 279 11.96 19.53 -12.47
CA LEU A 279 12.34 20.60 -11.54
C LEU A 279 12.86 21.82 -12.31
N ASP A 280 13.65 21.61 -13.37
CA ASP A 280 14.16 22.67 -14.24
C ASP A 280 13.02 23.40 -14.97
N GLU A 281 11.99 22.67 -15.43
CA GLU A 281 10.78 23.25 -16.03
C GLU A 281 10.02 24.18 -15.06
N LEU A 282 9.99 23.84 -13.77
CA LEU A 282 9.27 24.58 -12.73
C LEU A 282 10.09 25.72 -12.11
N GLY A 283 11.42 25.61 -12.14
CA GLY A 283 12.33 26.57 -11.51
C GLY A 283 11.99 26.81 -10.03
N ASP A 284 11.96 28.07 -9.63
CA ASP A 284 11.70 28.48 -8.23
C ASP A 284 10.29 28.13 -7.72
N ALA A 285 9.36 27.78 -8.62
CA ALA A 285 8.01 27.37 -8.24
C ALA A 285 7.92 25.91 -7.77
N ALA A 286 8.98 25.10 -7.96
CA ALA A 286 8.96 23.68 -7.64
C ALA A 286 8.66 23.43 -6.15
N PRO A 287 7.74 22.50 -5.82
CA PRO A 287 7.46 22.13 -4.43
C PRO A 287 8.65 21.39 -3.80
N HIS A 288 8.68 21.37 -2.47
CA HIS A 288 9.78 20.73 -1.73
C HIS A 288 9.81 19.21 -1.95
N LEU A 289 10.99 18.72 -2.34
CA LEU A 289 11.28 17.30 -2.53
C LEU A 289 12.63 17.00 -1.90
N TYR A 290 12.72 15.88 -1.19
CA TYR A 290 13.94 15.40 -0.55
C TYR A 290 14.19 13.94 -0.92
N MET A 291 15.38 13.64 -1.41
CA MET A 291 15.82 12.26 -1.68
C MET A 291 16.84 11.84 -0.63
N HIS A 292 16.71 10.63 -0.10
CA HIS A 292 17.67 10.06 0.84
C HIS A 292 18.07 8.65 0.42
N THR A 293 19.30 8.26 0.76
CA THR A 293 19.76 6.91 0.50
C THR A 293 19.23 5.93 1.54
N THR A 294 18.98 4.68 1.12
CA THR A 294 18.60 3.58 2.01
C THR A 294 19.80 2.66 2.23
N GLY A 295 20.28 2.59 3.47
CA GLY A 295 21.44 1.75 3.81
C GLY A 295 21.08 0.31 4.19
N GLY A 296 22.08 -0.57 4.22
CA GLY A 296 21.99 -1.89 4.85
C GLY A 296 21.12 -2.92 4.12
N GLY A 297 20.90 -2.76 2.82
CA GLY A 297 20.10 -3.69 2.00
C GLY A 297 18.59 -3.59 2.21
N SER A 298 18.11 -2.62 3.00
CA SER A 298 16.69 -2.29 3.12
C SER A 298 16.24 -1.43 1.95
N GLN A 299 15.01 -1.63 1.47
CA GLN A 299 14.40 -0.80 0.43
C GLN A 299 13.89 0.55 0.97
N PHE A 300 13.88 0.75 2.30
CA PHE A 300 13.46 2.00 2.93
C PHE A 300 14.11 2.24 4.29
N SER A 301 14.10 3.51 4.74
CA SER A 301 14.53 3.89 6.08
C SER A 301 13.33 3.92 7.02
N SER A 302 13.37 3.09 8.09
CA SER A 302 12.29 3.10 9.09
C SER A 302 12.20 4.45 9.81
N ALA A 303 13.32 5.11 10.09
CA ALA A 303 13.33 6.42 10.76
C ALA A 303 12.68 7.52 9.90
N VAL A 304 12.95 7.54 8.59
CA VAL A 304 12.35 8.52 7.67
C VAL A 304 10.86 8.22 7.46
N LEU A 305 10.49 6.94 7.31
CA LEU A 305 9.10 6.52 7.21
C LEU A 305 8.31 6.93 8.46
N GLU A 306 8.82 6.65 9.66
CA GLU A 306 8.16 7.03 10.92
C GLU A 306 8.04 8.55 11.13
N ALA A 307 8.85 9.33 10.41
CA ALA A 307 8.78 10.78 10.40
C ALA A 307 7.78 11.34 9.35
N ALA A 308 7.13 10.51 8.55
CA ALA A 308 6.12 10.94 7.59
C ALA A 308 4.70 10.87 8.17
N ASP A 309 3.76 11.54 7.52
CA ASP A 309 2.33 11.47 7.83
C ASP A 309 1.62 10.47 6.89
N ILE A 310 2.11 10.40 5.65
CA ILE A 310 1.54 9.60 4.57
C ILE A 310 2.63 8.72 3.97
N TYR A 311 2.37 7.42 3.83
CA TYR A 311 3.17 6.52 3.00
C TYR A 311 2.44 6.26 1.68
N ILE A 312 3.15 6.30 0.55
CA ILE A 312 2.58 6.05 -0.78
C ILE A 312 3.12 4.71 -1.32
N THR A 313 2.21 3.80 -1.64
CA THR A 313 2.50 2.48 -2.21
C THR A 313 2.59 2.50 -3.73
N THR A 314 3.27 1.50 -4.28
CA THR A 314 3.27 1.12 -5.70
C THR A 314 2.57 -0.24 -5.88
N ARG A 315 2.88 -0.94 -6.97
CA ARG A 315 2.44 -2.32 -7.23
C ARG A 315 3.42 -3.38 -6.70
N GLU A 316 4.56 -2.96 -6.17
CA GLU A 316 5.64 -3.87 -5.78
C GLU A 316 5.41 -4.47 -4.39
N GLY A 317 5.77 -5.75 -4.21
CA GLY A 317 5.57 -6.43 -2.92
C GLY A 317 6.50 -5.91 -1.82
N SER A 318 7.56 -5.19 -2.18
CA SER A 318 8.37 -4.36 -1.27
C SER A 318 7.51 -3.43 -0.40
N CYS A 319 6.41 -2.93 -0.95
CA CYS A 319 5.46 -2.10 -0.23
C CYS A 319 4.84 -2.81 0.97
N SER A 320 4.70 -4.14 0.96
CA SER A 320 4.07 -4.87 2.07
C SER A 320 4.82 -4.66 3.39
N ALA A 321 6.16 -4.64 3.37
CA ALA A 321 6.95 -4.40 4.58
C ALA A 321 6.82 -2.95 5.07
N ALA A 322 6.80 -1.99 4.15
CA ALA A 322 6.60 -0.58 4.46
C ALA A 322 5.18 -0.28 4.96
N VAL A 323 4.14 -0.98 4.45
CA VAL A 323 2.77 -0.90 4.97
C VAL A 323 2.69 -1.36 6.42
N ASP A 324 3.34 -2.48 6.77
CA ASP A 324 3.39 -2.94 8.17
C ASP A 324 4.08 -1.90 9.08
N ALA A 325 5.15 -1.26 8.59
CA ALA A 325 5.84 -0.19 9.31
C ALA A 325 4.96 1.07 9.46
N ALA A 326 4.30 1.50 8.39
CA ALA A 326 3.40 2.65 8.37
C ALA A 326 2.21 2.45 9.31
N ALA A 327 1.60 1.26 9.30
CA ALA A 327 0.49 0.92 10.20
C ALA A 327 0.90 1.00 11.68
N ASN A 328 2.08 0.47 12.04
CA ASN A 328 2.59 0.55 13.41
C ASN A 328 2.90 1.99 13.85
N ALA A 329 3.30 2.85 12.91
CA ALA A 329 3.61 4.25 13.17
C ALA A 329 2.39 5.18 13.06
N GLY A 330 1.22 4.66 12.67
CA GLY A 330 -0.03 5.44 12.57
C GLY A 330 -0.15 6.28 11.30
N LEU A 331 0.63 5.97 10.26
CA LEU A 331 0.60 6.69 8.98
C LEU A 331 -0.64 6.35 8.16
N VAL A 332 -1.07 7.32 7.36
CA VAL A 332 -2.04 7.08 6.29
C VAL A 332 -1.32 6.48 5.09
N VAL A 333 -1.81 5.33 4.58
CA VAL A 333 -1.29 4.74 3.34
C VAL A 333 -2.16 5.15 2.14
N ARG A 334 -1.54 5.71 1.11
CA ARG A 334 -2.19 6.02 -0.18
C ARG A 334 -1.54 5.20 -1.28
N TYR A 335 -2.19 5.10 -2.43
CA TYR A 335 -1.63 4.41 -3.57
C TYR A 335 -1.26 5.41 -4.67
N GLY A 336 -0.07 5.24 -5.26
CA GLY A 336 0.50 6.22 -6.18
C GLY A 336 -0.25 6.39 -7.52
N LEU A 337 -1.20 5.49 -7.83
CA LEU A 337 -2.11 5.64 -8.98
C LEU A 337 -3.56 5.92 -8.54
N ASP A 338 -3.81 6.29 -7.28
CA ASP A 338 -5.09 6.89 -6.91
C ASP A 338 -5.30 8.23 -7.65
N PRO A 339 -6.55 8.67 -7.87
CA PRO A 339 -6.87 10.00 -8.38
C PRO A 339 -6.14 11.11 -7.61
N ARG A 340 -5.77 12.18 -8.32
CA ARG A 340 -5.00 13.31 -7.75
C ARG A 340 -5.63 13.85 -6.48
N GLU A 341 -6.95 14.01 -6.47
CA GLU A 341 -7.71 14.58 -5.36
C GLU A 341 -7.59 13.75 -4.07
N LEU A 342 -7.35 12.44 -4.22
CA LEU A 342 -7.09 11.52 -3.11
C LEU A 342 -5.61 11.49 -2.75
N LEU A 343 -4.73 11.49 -3.74
CA LEU A 343 -3.29 11.33 -3.54
C LEU A 343 -2.63 12.60 -2.99
N PHE A 344 -2.97 13.76 -3.56
CA PHE A 344 -2.42 15.08 -3.26
C PHE A 344 -3.55 16.13 -3.21
N PRO A 345 -4.36 16.15 -2.12
CA PRO A 345 -5.44 17.11 -1.95
C PRO A 345 -4.90 18.54 -1.82
N GLN A 346 -5.75 19.54 -2.06
CA GLN A 346 -5.42 20.95 -1.78
C GLN A 346 -5.10 21.13 -0.29
N VAL A 347 -4.07 21.93 0.02
CA VAL A 347 -3.52 22.16 1.37
C VAL A 347 -3.64 23.60 1.82
#